data_AF-A0AAD6HK27-F1
#
_entry.id   AF-A0AAD6HK27-F1
#
_cell.length_a   1.000
_cell.length_b   1.000
_cell.length_c   1.000
_cell.angle_alpha   90.00
_cell.angle_beta   90.00
_cell.angle_gamma   90.00
#
_symmetry.space_group_name_H-M   'P 1'
#
loop_
_entity.id
_entity.type
_entity.pdbx_description
1 polymer ?
#
loop_
_entity_poly.entity_id
_entity_poly.type
_entity_poly.pdbx_seq_one_letter_code
_entity_poly.pdbx_strand_id
1 'polypeptide(L)'
;MLRESDIDSLNTHLASISQENQRHNENLQDLLNQFKNLLEDYSSLKSDYEEVKEGREKYKRQARGQDRNPFVLVLVDGDGYLFKEHFLKAGSEGGINAARELSDSIRELMHSTMGMQADQCRIMVRVYANILGLSKVLARAGMVGHEARSLSPFTSAFTRAQDLFDFVDAAEKKEGSDFKIREMFRLFVDLNQCRHIYFAGCHDSGFGSLFTPYRGRGDKITLIKSASFHREFEDLGLPIRELPSVFMSTPLATTKPTAPAQTINTKVVTAVNGTKPICKHFQKGICKFGHGCNKQHVMPNQQLTRPADHPESPSPKQLWSGSPIVGRSQEFLFSTLPPHSLKSEDFIPINKDGDRLDTYCPHPSPDAMDAYHRRAKERKVCNSFHLSGQCGDMSCQYDHGDVSNTVIDVLRYILLQHPCSRAGACRSLKCYMGHVCQKPNCKAVKSWQCRFNQRAHTIDLNVAQWVSPSDHSDGDDDNHSSISVESFESQSPNTAFFN
;
A
#
# COMPACT_ATOMS: atom_id res chain seq x y z
N MET A 1 53.73 89.82 73.81
CA MET A 1 52.60 88.92 74.07
C MET A 1 51.68 88.97 72.86
N LEU A 2 51.41 87.83 72.22
CA LEU A 2 50.40 87.75 71.15
C LEU A 2 49.04 88.15 71.75
N ARG A 3 48.25 88.96 71.03
CA ARG A 3 46.92 89.35 71.49
C ARG A 3 46.00 88.13 71.34
N GLU A 4 45.19 87.86 72.35
CA GLU A 4 44.21 86.76 72.34
C GLU A 4 43.34 86.77 71.08
N SER A 5 42.95 87.96 70.61
CA SER A 5 42.18 88.17 69.38
C SER A 5 42.84 87.62 68.11
N ASP A 6 44.17 87.68 68.02
CA ASP A 6 44.91 87.25 66.84
C ASP A 6 44.99 85.72 66.81
N ILE A 7 45.15 85.10 67.98
CA ILE A 7 45.16 83.63 68.16
C ILE A 7 43.77 83.06 67.83
N ASP A 8 42.69 83.69 68.30
CA ASP A 8 41.32 83.27 67.99
C ASP A 8 40.99 83.38 66.50
N SER A 9 41.45 84.44 65.83
CA SER A 9 41.30 84.60 64.38
C SER A 9 42.04 83.51 63.59
N LEU A 10 43.28 83.20 63.97
CA LEU A 10 44.05 82.11 63.35
C LEU A 10 43.44 80.72 63.60
N ASN A 11 42.93 80.46 64.81
CA ASN A 11 42.21 79.22 65.13
C ASN A 11 40.94 79.07 64.29
N THR A 12 40.21 80.16 64.08
CA THR A 12 39.01 80.18 63.23
C THR A 12 39.36 79.88 61.76
N HIS A 13 40.43 80.47 61.23
CA HIS A 13 40.90 80.15 59.87
C HIS A 13 41.38 78.69 59.75
N LEU A 14 42.13 78.17 60.73
CA LEU A 14 42.55 76.76 60.75
C LEU A 14 41.35 75.81 60.77
N ALA A 15 40.32 76.11 61.56
CA ALA A 15 39.08 75.33 61.59
C ALA A 15 38.36 75.35 60.23
N SER A 16 38.29 76.51 59.57
CA SER A 16 37.69 76.63 58.22
C SER A 16 38.45 75.81 57.19
N ILE A 17 39.80 75.88 57.18
CA ILE A 17 40.64 75.11 56.24
C ILE A 17 40.49 73.60 56.51
N SER A 18 40.44 73.19 57.78
CA SER A 18 40.21 71.79 58.15
C SER A 18 38.87 71.29 57.63
N GLN A 19 37.80 72.10 57.77
CA GLN A 19 36.47 71.75 57.30
C GLN A 19 36.40 71.66 55.77
N GLU A 20 37.08 72.57 55.05
CA GLU A 20 37.16 72.55 53.59
C GLU A 20 37.93 71.33 53.07
N ASN A 21 39.06 70.98 53.70
CA ASN A 21 39.80 69.76 53.38
C ASN A 21 38.99 68.49 53.65
N GLN A 22 38.23 68.46 54.75
CA GLN A 22 37.37 67.33 55.06
C GLN A 22 36.27 67.17 53.99
N ARG A 23 35.63 68.28 53.60
CA ARG A 23 34.64 68.29 52.52
C ARG A 23 35.25 67.88 51.18
N HIS A 24 36.48 68.29 50.89
CA HIS A 24 37.19 67.87 49.68
C HIS A 24 37.46 66.36 49.67
N ASN A 25 37.90 65.80 50.80
CA ASN A 25 38.11 64.35 50.94
C ASN A 25 36.79 63.56 50.81
N GLU A 26 35.69 64.05 51.37
CA GLU A 26 34.37 63.42 51.22
C GLU A 26 33.93 63.41 49.75
N ASN A 27 34.09 64.54 49.03
CA ASN A 27 33.79 64.62 47.60
C ASN A 27 34.67 63.68 46.76
N LEU A 28 35.96 63.55 47.10
CA LEU A 28 36.87 62.61 46.42
C LEU A 28 36.46 61.16 46.65
N GLN A 29 36.09 60.79 47.88
CA GLN A 29 35.60 59.46 48.20
C GLN A 29 34.30 59.15 47.45
N ASP A 30 33.39 60.12 47.39
CA ASP A 30 32.14 59.96 46.63
C ASP A 30 32.42 59.79 45.12
N LEU A 31 33.32 60.59 44.55
CA LEU A 31 33.72 60.46 43.15
C LEU A 31 34.39 59.11 42.86
N LEU A 32 35.24 58.62 43.75
CA LEU A 32 35.87 57.30 43.64
C LEU A 32 34.83 56.17 43.70
N ASN A 33 33.83 56.29 44.58
CA ASN A 33 32.73 55.33 44.65
C ASN A 33 31.88 55.36 43.38
N GLN A 34 31.56 56.54 42.85
CA GLN A 34 30.85 56.67 41.57
C GLN A 34 31.65 56.04 40.42
N PHE A 35 32.96 56.25 40.36
CA PHE A 35 33.83 55.63 39.36
C PHE A 35 33.86 54.11 39.49
N LYS A 36 33.92 53.59 40.72
CA LYS A 36 33.91 52.15 40.98
C LYS A 36 32.60 51.53 40.53
N ASN A 37 31.46 52.12 40.88
CA ASN A 37 30.14 51.66 40.44
C ASN A 37 30.03 51.68 38.91
N LEU A 38 30.51 52.75 38.26
CA LEU A 38 30.49 52.84 36.80
C LEU A 38 31.36 51.78 36.12
N LEU A 39 32.51 51.42 36.72
CA LEU A 39 33.36 50.34 36.22
C LEU A 39 32.68 48.98 36.38
N GLU A 40 32.01 48.74 37.52
CA GLU A 40 31.23 47.51 37.75
C GLU A 40 30.08 47.41 36.73
N ASP A 41 29.30 48.48 36.55
CA ASP A 41 28.21 48.56 35.58
C ASP A 41 28.71 48.32 34.14
N TYR A 42 29.83 48.93 33.76
CA TYR A 42 30.43 48.72 32.44
C TYR A 42 30.90 47.28 32.25
N SER A 43 31.49 46.66 33.29
CA SER A 43 31.93 45.27 33.24
C SER A 43 30.76 44.31 33.07
N SER A 44 29.66 44.56 33.80
CA SER A 44 28.41 43.80 33.70
C SER A 44 27.79 43.93 32.31
N LEU A 45 27.65 45.16 31.82
CA LEU A 45 27.08 45.43 30.50
C LEU A 45 27.92 44.83 29.37
N LYS A 46 29.25 44.85 29.51
CA LYS A 46 30.16 44.22 28.55
C LYS A 46 29.97 42.70 28.52
N SER A 47 29.83 42.06 29.68
CA SER A 47 29.54 40.63 29.80
C SER A 47 28.21 40.26 29.13
N ASP A 48 27.14 41.01 29.43
CA ASP A 48 25.82 40.80 28.82
C ASP A 48 25.86 40.96 27.30
N TYR A 49 26.59 41.97 26.81
CA TYR A 49 26.76 42.20 25.37
C TYR A 49 27.51 41.04 24.70
N GLU A 50 28.56 40.53 25.31
CA GLU A 50 29.33 39.38 24.80
C GLU A 50 28.47 38.12 24.75
N GLU A 51 27.66 37.85 25.78
CA GLU A 51 26.72 36.72 25.82
C GLU A 51 25.66 36.83 24.70
N VAL A 52 25.02 37.99 24.56
CA VAL A 52 24.02 38.22 23.51
C VAL A 52 24.64 38.08 22.11
N LYS A 53 25.87 38.58 21.92
CA LYS A 53 26.61 38.46 20.66
C LYS A 53 26.92 36.99 20.34
N GLU A 54 27.43 36.24 21.30
CA GLU A 54 27.75 34.82 21.13
C GLU A 54 26.48 34.00 20.86
N GLY A 55 25.39 34.25 21.60
CA GLY A 55 24.08 33.64 21.37
C GLY A 55 23.57 33.89 19.96
N ARG A 56 23.68 35.14 19.46
CA ARG A 56 23.30 35.51 18.10
C ARG A 56 24.16 34.83 17.03
N GLU A 57 25.48 34.72 17.26
CA GLU A 57 26.39 34.03 16.34
C GLU A 57 26.14 32.52 16.30
N LYS A 58 25.88 31.91 17.46
CA LYS A 58 25.49 30.49 17.58
C LYS A 58 24.17 30.21 16.88
N TYR A 59 23.16 31.06 17.08
CA TYR A 59 21.87 30.97 16.38
C TYR A 59 22.05 31.12 14.87
N LYS A 60 22.86 32.08 14.40
CA LYS A 60 23.19 32.22 12.97
C LYS A 60 23.91 30.99 12.40
N ARG A 61 24.85 30.39 13.15
CA ARG A 61 25.54 29.15 12.72
C ARG A 61 24.58 27.97 12.66
N GLN A 62 23.70 27.81 13.66
CA GLN A 62 22.68 26.76 13.68
C GLN A 62 21.63 26.93 12.58
N ALA A 63 21.17 28.15 12.33
CA ALA A 63 20.23 28.47 11.26
C ALA A 63 20.82 28.18 9.86
N ARG A 64 22.12 28.48 9.65
CA ARG A 64 22.81 28.12 8.40
C ARG A 64 22.97 26.61 8.21
N GLY A 65 22.98 25.82 9.29
CA GLY A 65 22.98 24.36 9.22
C GLY A 65 21.68 23.77 8.68
N GLN A 66 20.54 24.44 8.90
CA GLN A 66 19.22 24.02 8.42
C GLN A 66 18.97 24.32 6.94
N ASP A 67 19.79 25.15 6.31
CA ASP A 67 19.65 25.55 4.90
C ASP A 67 20.45 24.64 3.94
N ARG A 68 20.97 23.52 4.44
CA ARG A 68 21.69 22.54 3.61
C ARG A 68 20.68 21.69 2.83
N ASN A 69 20.89 21.59 1.52
CA ASN A 69 20.13 20.76 0.58
C ASN A 69 18.62 21.06 0.54
N PRO A 70 18.21 22.30 0.20
CA PRO A 70 16.80 22.58 -0.01
C PRO A 70 16.26 21.73 -1.18
N PHE A 71 14.99 21.38 -1.11
CA PHE A 71 14.33 20.59 -2.14
C PHE A 71 12.88 20.99 -2.31
N VAL A 72 12.31 20.65 -3.46
CA VAL A 72 10.87 20.64 -3.69
C VAL A 72 10.38 19.20 -3.74
N LEU A 73 9.16 19.00 -3.27
CA LEU A 73 8.51 17.69 -3.27
C LEU A 73 7.38 17.68 -4.30
N VAL A 74 7.32 16.64 -5.12
CA VAL A 74 6.21 16.36 -6.01
C VAL A 74 5.56 15.06 -5.54
N LEU A 75 4.31 15.15 -5.07
CA LEU A 75 3.52 14.00 -4.66
C LEU A 75 2.48 13.72 -5.74
N VAL A 76 2.49 12.51 -6.28
CA VAL A 76 1.60 12.11 -7.36
C VAL A 76 0.82 10.87 -6.98
N ASP A 77 -0.50 10.96 -7.08
CA ASP A 77 -1.39 9.82 -7.12
C ASP A 77 -1.44 9.26 -8.54
N GLY A 78 -0.66 8.19 -8.77
CA GLY A 78 -0.51 7.60 -10.08
C GLY A 78 -1.74 6.81 -10.57
N ASP A 79 -2.72 6.54 -9.70
CA ASP A 79 -3.99 5.94 -10.13
C ASP A 79 -4.88 6.98 -10.85
N GLY A 80 -4.79 8.25 -10.44
CA GLY A 80 -5.50 9.38 -11.07
C GLY A 80 -4.70 10.16 -12.12
N TYR A 81 -3.37 10.21 -11.99
CA TYR A 81 -2.49 11.04 -12.83
C TYR A 81 -1.69 10.18 -13.80
N LEU A 82 -2.36 9.78 -14.89
CA LEU A 82 -1.78 8.92 -15.91
C LEU A 82 -0.82 9.68 -16.81
N PHE A 83 0.36 9.11 -17.02
CA PHE A 83 1.36 9.64 -17.97
C PHE A 83 0.85 9.54 -19.42
N LYS A 84 1.39 10.39 -20.30
CA LYS A 84 1.04 10.35 -21.73
C LYS A 84 1.22 8.97 -22.36
N GLU A 85 0.36 8.69 -23.33
CA GLU A 85 0.29 7.40 -24.00
C GLU A 85 1.61 6.99 -24.64
N HIS A 86 2.34 7.94 -25.25
CA HIS A 86 3.63 7.67 -25.88
C HIS A 86 4.71 7.25 -24.86
N PHE A 87 4.67 7.76 -23.63
CA PHE A 87 5.55 7.30 -22.56
C PHE A 87 5.16 5.89 -22.10
N LEU A 88 3.87 5.64 -21.86
CA LEU A 88 3.41 4.33 -21.40
C LEU A 88 3.72 3.22 -22.43
N LYS A 89 3.49 3.48 -23.72
CA LYS A 89 3.74 2.53 -24.82
C LYS A 89 5.23 2.24 -25.03
N ALA A 90 6.11 3.19 -24.73
CA ALA A 90 7.55 3.03 -24.89
C ALA A 90 8.22 2.23 -23.74
N GLY A 91 7.46 1.75 -22.75
CA GLY A 91 7.97 0.90 -21.69
C GLY A 91 9.12 1.55 -20.92
N SER A 92 10.30 0.91 -20.89
CA SER A 92 11.45 1.44 -20.15
C SER A 92 11.99 2.77 -20.69
N GLU A 93 12.11 2.94 -22.01
CA GLU A 93 12.54 4.22 -22.58
C GLU A 93 11.52 5.33 -22.26
N GLY A 94 10.24 4.97 -22.28
CA GLY A 94 9.16 5.86 -21.89
C GLY A 94 9.23 6.31 -20.43
N GLY A 95 9.61 5.41 -19.52
CA GLY A 95 9.81 5.73 -18.10
C GLY A 95 10.93 6.75 -17.88
N ILE A 96 12.05 6.58 -18.59
CA ILE A 96 13.20 7.51 -18.53
C ILE A 96 12.80 8.89 -19.08
N ASN A 97 12.15 8.90 -20.24
CA ASN A 97 11.74 10.16 -20.88
C ASN A 97 10.65 10.88 -20.09
N ALA A 98 9.69 10.15 -19.50
CA ALA A 98 8.66 10.73 -18.64
C ALA A 98 9.25 11.36 -17.36
N ALA A 99 10.26 10.72 -16.75
CA ALA A 99 10.95 11.28 -15.60
C ALA A 99 11.69 12.58 -15.95
N ARG A 100 12.35 12.62 -17.11
CA ARG A 100 13.02 13.84 -17.61
C ARG A 100 12.01 14.96 -17.89
N GLU A 101 10.95 14.66 -18.64
CA GLU A 101 9.90 15.63 -18.98
C GLU A 101 9.24 16.19 -17.71
N LEU A 102 8.98 15.35 -16.71
CA LEU A 102 8.44 15.79 -15.42
C LEU A 102 9.44 16.68 -14.67
N SER A 103 10.72 16.33 -14.63
CA SER A 103 11.77 17.17 -14.04
C SER A 103 11.82 18.56 -14.70
N ASP A 104 11.82 18.59 -16.03
CA ASP A 104 11.93 19.84 -16.79
C ASP A 104 10.69 20.72 -16.60
N SER A 105 9.50 20.12 -16.65
CA SER A 105 8.24 20.84 -16.42
C SER A 105 8.13 21.37 -14.99
N ILE A 106 8.58 20.60 -13.99
CA ILE A 106 8.59 21.06 -12.59
C ILE A 106 9.62 22.17 -12.40
N ARG A 107 10.80 22.09 -13.04
CA ARG A 107 11.82 23.14 -12.98
C ARG A 107 11.29 24.46 -13.53
N GLU A 108 10.58 24.42 -14.66
CA GLU A 108 9.90 25.61 -15.21
C GLU A 108 8.90 26.20 -14.21
N LEU A 109 8.06 25.35 -13.60
CA LEU A 109 7.14 25.80 -12.54
C LEU A 109 7.87 26.39 -11.34
N MET A 110 8.99 25.80 -10.91
CA MET A 110 9.79 26.32 -9.79
C MET A 110 10.32 27.72 -10.10
N HIS A 111 10.84 27.96 -11.30
CA HIS A 111 11.28 29.30 -11.68
C HIS A 111 10.14 30.32 -11.62
N SER A 112 8.91 29.92 -11.99
CA SER A 112 7.74 30.79 -11.90
C SER A 112 7.29 31.08 -10.46
N THR A 113 7.44 30.11 -9.55
CA THR A 113 6.95 30.23 -8.15
C THR A 113 7.99 30.87 -7.22
N MET A 114 9.27 30.56 -7.39
CA MET A 114 10.34 30.89 -6.43
C MET A 114 11.58 31.54 -7.07
N GLY A 115 11.56 31.83 -8.38
CA GLY A 115 12.58 32.62 -9.06
C GLY A 115 13.98 32.02 -8.97
N MET A 116 14.97 32.85 -8.59
CA MET A 116 16.38 32.44 -8.49
C MET A 116 16.67 31.38 -7.41
N GLN A 117 15.74 31.17 -6.46
CA GLN A 117 15.91 30.11 -5.45
C GLN A 117 15.67 28.70 -6.02
N ALA A 118 15.06 28.60 -7.21
CA ALA A 118 14.77 27.33 -7.87
C ALA A 118 16.03 26.51 -8.15
N ASP A 119 17.11 27.16 -8.59
CA ASP A 119 18.37 26.50 -8.99
C ASP A 119 19.11 25.82 -7.82
N GLN A 120 18.83 26.25 -6.60
CA GLN A 120 19.45 25.69 -5.40
C GLN A 120 18.70 24.45 -4.89
N CYS A 121 17.48 24.22 -5.38
CA CYS A 121 16.60 23.16 -4.89
C CYS A 121 16.74 21.88 -5.70
N ARG A 122 16.85 20.76 -4.99
CA ARG A 122 16.71 19.42 -5.60
C ARG A 122 15.24 19.11 -5.83
N ILE A 123 14.92 18.31 -6.85
CA ILE A 123 13.55 17.87 -7.14
C ILE A 123 13.40 16.44 -6.61
N MET A 124 12.48 16.23 -5.66
CA MET A 124 12.09 14.91 -5.17
C MET A 124 10.70 14.57 -5.66
N VAL A 125 10.54 13.42 -6.32
CA VAL A 125 9.25 12.96 -6.86
C VAL A 125 8.86 11.63 -6.24
N ARG A 126 7.63 11.54 -5.73
CA ARG A 126 7.04 10.31 -5.22
C ARG A 126 5.72 10.05 -5.91
N VAL A 127 5.69 9.02 -6.75
CA VAL A 127 4.46 8.53 -7.39
C VAL A 127 4.00 7.29 -6.65
N TYR A 128 2.75 7.27 -6.19
CA TYR A 128 2.15 6.11 -5.54
C TYR A 128 0.99 5.62 -6.38
N ALA A 129 0.95 4.32 -6.69
CA ALA A 129 -0.17 3.72 -7.40
C ALA A 129 -0.29 2.22 -7.11
N ASN A 130 -1.47 1.67 -7.33
CA ASN A 130 -1.65 0.22 -7.42
C ASN A 130 -1.16 -0.29 -8.79
N ILE A 131 0.13 -0.64 -8.93
CA ILE A 131 0.74 -0.98 -10.22
C ILE A 131 0.02 -2.16 -10.90
N LEU A 132 -0.43 -3.15 -10.12
CA LEU A 132 -1.18 -4.30 -10.65
C LEU A 132 -2.55 -3.87 -11.19
N GLY A 133 -3.30 -3.06 -10.43
CA GLY A 133 -4.59 -2.52 -10.86
C GLY A 133 -4.43 -1.64 -12.11
N LEU A 134 -3.47 -0.73 -12.07
CA LEU A 134 -3.17 0.18 -13.15
C LEU A 134 -2.71 -0.54 -14.42
N SER A 135 -1.86 -1.56 -14.31
CA SER A 135 -1.45 -2.40 -15.46
C SER A 135 -2.66 -3.05 -16.14
N LYS A 136 -3.64 -3.56 -15.38
CA LYS A 136 -4.87 -4.15 -15.94
C LYS A 136 -5.73 -3.11 -16.67
N VAL A 137 -5.82 -1.89 -16.13
CA VAL A 137 -6.58 -0.78 -16.74
C VAL A 137 -5.93 -0.34 -18.05
N LEU A 138 -4.62 -0.09 -18.03
CA LEU A 138 -3.85 0.34 -19.20
C LEU A 138 -3.78 -0.74 -20.29
N ALA A 139 -3.72 -2.02 -19.91
CA ALA A 139 -3.75 -3.13 -20.86
C ALA A 139 -5.09 -3.22 -21.62
N ARG A 140 -6.22 -2.96 -20.94
CA ARG A 140 -7.54 -2.93 -21.59
C ARG A 140 -7.68 -1.77 -22.56
N ALA A 141 -6.99 -0.66 -22.31
CA ALA A 141 -6.92 0.48 -23.21
C ALA A 141 -5.85 0.35 -24.32
N GLY A 142 -5.14 -0.78 -24.39
CA GLY A 142 -4.12 -1.02 -25.42
C GLY A 142 -2.86 -0.17 -25.28
N MET A 143 -2.57 0.35 -24.08
CA MET A 143 -1.39 1.19 -23.82
C MET A 143 -0.17 0.38 -23.39
N VAL A 144 -0.39 -0.76 -22.73
CA VAL A 144 0.65 -1.69 -22.29
C VAL A 144 0.25 -3.12 -22.62
N GLY A 145 1.17 -4.07 -22.50
CA GLY A 145 0.89 -5.49 -22.73
C GLY A 145 -0.14 -6.06 -21.75
N HIS A 146 -0.68 -7.25 -22.05
CA HIS A 146 -1.67 -7.92 -21.20
C HIS A 146 -1.05 -8.83 -20.10
N GLU A 147 0.19 -8.57 -19.70
CA GLU A 147 0.78 -9.25 -18.54
C GLU A 147 0.38 -8.53 -17.25
N ALA A 148 0.32 -9.26 -16.13
CA ALA A 148 -0.19 -8.73 -14.86
C ALA A 148 0.51 -7.44 -14.39
N ARG A 149 1.79 -7.29 -14.75
CA ARG A 149 2.63 -6.15 -14.40
C ARG A 149 3.34 -5.60 -15.63
N SER A 150 2.63 -5.51 -16.74
CA SER A 150 3.16 -4.97 -17.99
C SER A 150 3.62 -3.51 -17.90
N LEU A 151 3.19 -2.77 -16.86
CA LEU A 151 3.69 -1.43 -16.56
C LEU A 151 5.04 -1.42 -15.83
N SER A 152 5.50 -2.54 -15.25
CA SER A 152 6.75 -2.58 -14.46
C SER A 152 8.00 -2.09 -15.20
N PRO A 153 8.22 -2.40 -16.49
CA PRO A 153 9.37 -1.85 -17.22
C PRO A 153 9.38 -0.31 -17.25
N PHE A 154 8.20 0.32 -17.32
CA PHE A 154 8.04 1.77 -17.26
C PHE A 154 8.34 2.28 -15.84
N THR A 155 7.69 1.74 -14.80
CA THR A 155 7.85 2.25 -13.43
C THR A 155 9.27 2.06 -12.91
N SER A 156 9.89 0.90 -13.16
CA SER A 156 11.27 0.65 -12.78
C SER A 156 12.27 1.54 -13.52
N ALA A 157 11.95 1.95 -14.76
CA ALA A 157 12.80 2.85 -15.53
C ALA A 157 12.65 4.30 -15.09
N PHE A 158 11.43 4.72 -14.76
CA PHE A 158 11.14 6.01 -14.16
C PHE A 158 11.90 6.20 -12.84
N THR A 159 11.81 5.23 -11.92
CA THR A 159 12.51 5.29 -10.62
C THR A 159 14.02 5.43 -10.77
N ARG A 160 14.65 4.68 -11.69
CA ARG A 160 16.11 4.74 -11.87
C ARG A 160 16.60 5.91 -12.72
N ALA A 161 15.70 6.69 -13.32
CA ALA A 161 16.08 7.74 -14.26
C ALA A 161 16.65 9.00 -13.58
N GLN A 162 16.28 9.24 -12.31
CA GLN A 162 16.71 10.39 -11.51
C GLN A 162 16.84 9.98 -10.04
N ASP A 163 17.87 10.49 -9.34
CA ASP A 163 18.26 10.02 -8.00
C ASP A 163 17.17 10.11 -6.91
N LEU A 164 16.25 11.06 -7.02
CA LEU A 164 15.19 11.33 -6.02
C LEU A 164 13.79 11.06 -6.57
N PHE A 165 13.69 10.24 -7.61
CA PHE A 165 12.41 9.87 -8.22
C PHE A 165 12.06 8.44 -7.84
N ASP A 166 10.86 8.26 -7.30
CA ASP A 166 10.39 6.94 -6.91
C ASP A 166 8.96 6.72 -7.38
N PHE A 167 8.76 5.59 -8.07
CA PHE A 167 7.44 5.04 -8.39
C PHE A 167 7.18 3.82 -7.51
N VAL A 168 6.26 3.97 -6.56
CA VAL A 168 6.01 3.02 -5.47
C VAL A 168 4.72 2.24 -5.71
N ASP A 169 4.80 0.91 -5.69
CA ASP A 169 3.63 0.02 -5.68
C ASP A 169 2.95 0.07 -4.30
N ALA A 170 1.77 0.69 -4.22
CA ALA A 170 1.02 0.86 -2.98
C ALA A 170 0.12 -0.34 -2.62
N ALA A 171 0.24 -1.46 -3.35
CA ALA A 171 -0.49 -2.72 -3.18
C ALA A 171 -2.01 -2.62 -3.40
N GLU A 172 -2.70 -3.77 -3.40
CA GLU A 172 -4.07 -3.92 -3.92
C GLU A 172 -5.18 -3.50 -2.92
N LYS A 173 -4.85 -2.89 -1.78
CA LYS A 173 -5.86 -2.37 -0.84
C LYS A 173 -6.43 -1.06 -1.38
N LYS A 174 -7.76 -0.89 -1.24
CA LYS A 174 -8.56 0.20 -1.82
C LYS A 174 -8.11 1.63 -1.47
N GLU A 175 -7.23 1.80 -0.48
CA GLU A 175 -6.75 3.10 0.05
C GLU A 175 -5.23 3.13 0.27
N GLY A 176 -4.47 2.23 -0.38
CA GLY A 176 -3.04 2.06 -0.11
C GLY A 176 -2.18 3.26 -0.52
N SER A 177 -2.50 3.89 -1.64
CA SER A 177 -1.85 5.10 -2.16
C SER A 177 -2.12 6.31 -1.26
N ASP A 178 -3.37 6.51 -0.89
CA ASP A 178 -3.86 7.73 -0.23
C ASP A 178 -3.25 7.91 1.15
N PHE A 179 -3.14 6.81 1.91
CA PHE A 179 -2.49 6.81 3.21
C PHE A 179 -1.02 7.26 3.12
N LYS A 180 -0.27 6.75 2.13
CA LYS A 180 1.13 7.11 1.92
C LYS A 180 1.26 8.57 1.49
N ILE A 181 0.42 9.03 0.57
CA ILE A 181 0.45 10.41 0.07
C ILE A 181 0.15 11.39 1.22
N ARG A 182 -0.88 11.12 2.03
CA ARG A 182 -1.26 11.96 3.19
C ARG A 182 -0.12 12.10 4.19
N GLU A 183 0.48 10.99 4.59
CA GLU A 183 1.57 11.03 5.58
C GLU A 183 2.84 11.67 5.01
N MET A 184 3.15 11.41 3.74
CA MET A 184 4.31 12.04 3.09
C MET A 184 4.14 13.55 2.99
N PHE A 185 2.92 14.03 2.69
CA PHE A 185 2.62 15.45 2.70
C PHE A 185 2.81 16.05 4.10
N ARG A 186 2.22 15.44 5.13
CA ARG A 186 2.32 15.92 6.53
C ARG A 186 3.76 15.97 7.02
N LEU A 187 4.57 14.97 6.66
CA LEU A 187 5.98 14.91 7.04
C LEU A 187 6.79 16.07 6.44
N PHE A 188 6.52 16.45 5.19
CA PHE A 188 7.35 17.39 4.45
C PHE A 188 6.85 18.84 4.43
N VAL A 189 5.56 19.09 4.66
CA VAL A 189 4.99 20.45 4.58
C VAL A 189 5.58 21.40 5.62
N ASP A 190 5.92 20.91 6.81
CA ASP A 190 6.49 21.71 7.90
C ASP A 190 8.02 21.68 7.95
N LEU A 191 8.67 20.93 7.06
CA LEU A 191 10.13 20.91 6.99
C LEU A 191 10.68 22.17 6.31
N ASN A 192 11.62 22.83 6.97
CA ASN A 192 12.28 24.04 6.46
C ASN A 192 13.05 23.81 5.15
N GLN A 193 13.60 22.61 4.96
CA GLN A 193 14.32 22.21 3.75
C GLN A 193 13.39 21.99 2.55
N CYS A 194 12.14 21.58 2.80
CA CYS A 194 11.14 21.42 1.76
C CYS A 194 10.59 22.80 1.38
N ARG A 195 11.07 23.41 0.30
CA ARG A 195 10.72 24.78 -0.06
C ARG A 195 9.32 24.89 -0.65
N HIS A 196 8.89 23.88 -1.40
CA HIS A 196 7.58 23.88 -2.04
C HIS A 196 7.08 22.45 -2.28
N ILE A 197 5.76 22.26 -2.29
CA ILE A 197 5.10 20.99 -2.60
C ILE A 197 4.19 21.16 -3.82
N TYR A 198 4.46 20.39 -4.87
CA TYR A 198 3.55 20.20 -6.00
C TYR A 198 2.71 18.95 -5.77
N PHE A 199 1.40 19.12 -5.62
CA PHE A 199 0.50 18.03 -5.24
C PHE A 199 -0.42 17.64 -6.41
N ALA A 200 -0.25 16.41 -6.91
CA ALA A 200 -0.97 15.83 -8.01
C ALA A 200 -1.85 14.66 -7.51
N GLY A 201 -2.93 14.98 -6.79
CA GLY A 201 -3.89 14.00 -6.25
C GLY A 201 -5.34 14.47 -6.27
N CYS A 202 -5.63 15.63 -6.88
CA CYS A 202 -6.92 16.34 -6.79
C CYS A 202 -8.09 15.68 -7.56
N HIS A 203 -7.88 14.47 -8.09
CA HIS A 203 -8.94 13.63 -8.63
C HIS A 203 -9.76 12.93 -7.54
N ASP A 204 -9.24 12.84 -6.31
CA ASP A 204 -9.93 12.28 -5.14
C ASP A 204 -10.23 13.39 -4.12
N SER A 205 -11.51 13.55 -3.77
CA SER A 205 -11.96 14.50 -2.77
C SER A 205 -11.54 14.13 -1.34
N GLY A 206 -11.09 12.89 -1.12
CA GLY A 206 -10.50 12.44 0.14
C GLY A 206 -9.32 13.31 0.61
N PHE A 207 -8.60 13.97 -0.31
CA PHE A 207 -7.51 14.88 0.03
C PHE A 207 -7.96 16.29 0.42
N GLY A 208 -9.21 16.71 0.18
CA GLY A 208 -9.66 18.08 0.46
C GLY A 208 -9.41 18.51 1.92
N SER A 209 -9.72 17.62 2.87
CA SER A 209 -9.49 17.84 4.31
C SER A 209 -8.00 18.01 4.70
N LEU A 210 -7.06 17.50 3.90
CA LEU A 210 -5.62 17.62 4.14
C LEU A 210 -5.14 19.07 4.00
N PHE A 211 -5.76 19.84 3.11
CA PHE A 211 -5.35 21.19 2.76
C PHE A 211 -6.10 22.28 3.53
N THR A 212 -7.15 21.95 4.28
CA THR A 212 -7.90 22.91 5.10
C THR A 212 -6.99 23.77 6.00
N PRO A 213 -5.98 23.21 6.70
CA PRO A 213 -5.05 24.01 7.52
C PRO A 213 -4.12 24.93 6.71
N TYR A 214 -4.01 24.71 5.40
CA TYR A 214 -3.05 25.39 4.52
C TYR A 214 -3.74 26.28 3.48
N ARG A 215 -5.01 26.65 3.70
CA ARG A 215 -5.72 27.59 2.82
C ARG A 215 -4.92 28.87 2.59
N GLY A 216 -4.81 29.28 1.33
CA GLY A 216 -4.05 30.46 0.93
C GLY A 216 -2.52 30.35 0.99
N ARG A 217 -1.94 29.21 1.39
CA ARG A 217 -0.47 28.98 1.40
C ARG A 217 0.10 28.66 0.02
N GLY A 218 -0.18 29.52 -0.95
CA GLY A 218 0.30 29.37 -2.33
C GLY A 218 1.82 29.54 -2.51
N ASP A 219 2.49 30.12 -1.53
CA ASP A 219 3.95 30.18 -1.43
C ASP A 219 4.57 28.80 -1.17
N LYS A 220 3.82 27.89 -0.54
CA LYS A 220 4.30 26.57 -0.11
C LYS A 220 3.73 25.41 -0.91
N ILE A 221 2.50 25.55 -1.42
CA ILE A 221 1.77 24.44 -2.05
C ILE A 221 1.18 24.91 -3.38
N THR A 222 1.40 24.11 -4.42
CA THR A 222 0.72 24.24 -5.72
C THR A 222 0.03 22.92 -6.06
N LEU A 223 -1.24 22.99 -6.44
CA LEU A 223 -2.01 21.83 -6.89
C LEU A 223 -1.78 21.62 -8.39
N ILE A 224 -1.55 20.37 -8.79
CA ILE A 224 -1.48 19.98 -10.19
C ILE A 224 -2.83 19.42 -10.58
N LYS A 225 -3.44 19.96 -11.62
CA LYS A 225 -4.72 19.50 -12.17
C LYS A 225 -4.48 18.46 -13.26
N SER A 226 -5.35 17.45 -13.30
CA SER A 226 -5.41 16.42 -14.35
C SER A 226 -6.75 16.44 -15.08
N ALA A 227 -6.95 15.46 -15.96
CA ALA A 227 -8.21 15.19 -16.64
C ALA A 227 -9.42 15.07 -15.69
N SER A 228 -9.21 14.55 -14.48
CA SER A 228 -10.22 14.46 -13.42
C SER A 228 -9.79 15.35 -12.27
N PHE A 229 -10.63 16.34 -11.93
CA PHE A 229 -10.33 17.35 -10.91
C PHE A 229 -11.62 17.74 -10.17
N HIS A 230 -11.59 17.67 -8.85
CA HIS A 230 -12.71 18.09 -8.01
C HIS A 230 -12.68 19.60 -7.77
N ARG A 231 -13.83 20.26 -7.95
CA ARG A 231 -13.94 21.73 -7.80
C ARG A 231 -13.71 22.25 -6.39
N GLU A 232 -13.89 21.42 -5.36
CA GLU A 232 -13.66 21.81 -3.96
C GLU A 232 -12.22 22.30 -3.68
N PHE A 233 -11.27 21.88 -4.53
CA PHE A 233 -9.89 22.33 -4.43
C PHE A 233 -9.68 23.78 -4.91
N GLU A 234 -10.61 24.33 -5.71
CA GLU A 234 -10.59 25.74 -6.16
C GLU A 234 -10.85 26.69 -4.98
N ASP A 235 -11.68 26.26 -4.03
CA ASP A 235 -12.08 27.06 -2.85
C ASP A 235 -10.96 27.19 -1.80
N LEU A 236 -9.82 26.52 -1.99
CA LEU A 236 -8.70 26.52 -1.04
C LEU A 236 -7.77 27.73 -1.20
N GLY A 237 -7.90 28.49 -2.29
CA GLY A 237 -7.01 29.63 -2.59
C GLY A 237 -5.56 29.21 -2.85
N LEU A 238 -5.33 27.96 -3.27
CA LEU A 238 -4.02 27.45 -3.67
C LEU A 238 -3.84 27.60 -5.19
N PRO A 239 -2.63 27.92 -5.68
CA PRO A 239 -2.33 27.92 -7.10
C PRO A 239 -2.62 26.56 -7.73
N ILE A 240 -3.27 26.58 -8.90
CA ILE A 240 -3.56 25.37 -9.69
C ILE A 240 -2.79 25.49 -11.01
N ARG A 241 -2.01 24.46 -11.33
CA ARG A 241 -1.22 24.35 -12.57
C ARG A 241 -1.53 23.03 -13.27
N GLU A 242 -1.24 22.95 -14.56
CA GLU A 242 -1.37 21.72 -15.34
C GLU A 242 0.01 21.34 -15.89
N LEU A 243 0.24 20.03 -16.07
CA LEU A 243 1.45 19.48 -16.69
C LEU A 243 1.06 18.69 -17.95
N PRO A 244 0.60 19.37 -19.01
CA PRO A 244 -0.01 18.73 -20.16
C PRO A 244 0.99 18.00 -21.06
N SER A 245 2.31 18.19 -20.91
CA SER A 245 3.31 17.37 -21.59
C SER A 245 3.55 16.03 -20.89
N VAL A 246 3.38 15.98 -19.56
CA VAL A 246 3.62 14.80 -18.72
C VAL A 246 2.38 13.92 -18.60
N PHE A 247 1.25 14.52 -18.22
CA PHE A 247 0.03 13.80 -17.86
C PHE A 247 -1.04 13.87 -18.96
N MET A 248 -1.94 12.89 -18.96
CA MET A 248 -3.12 12.87 -19.82
C MET A 248 -4.08 13.99 -19.40
N SER A 249 -4.63 14.69 -20.40
CA SER A 249 -5.62 15.74 -20.22
C SER A 249 -7.06 15.22 -20.33
N THR A 250 -7.22 13.96 -20.78
CA THR A 250 -8.51 13.28 -20.95
C THR A 250 -8.49 11.95 -20.18
N PRO A 251 -9.58 11.57 -19.49
CA PRO A 251 -9.65 10.28 -18.81
C PRO A 251 -9.59 9.12 -19.81
N LEU A 252 -9.17 7.93 -19.37
CA LEU A 252 -9.30 6.74 -20.22
C LEU A 252 -10.78 6.50 -20.56
N ALA A 253 -11.09 6.40 -21.85
CA ALA A 253 -12.39 5.99 -22.30
C ALA A 253 -12.68 4.57 -21.78
N THR A 254 -13.56 4.47 -20.78
CA THR A 254 -14.12 3.19 -20.33
C THR A 254 -15.14 2.74 -21.37
N THR A 255 -14.67 2.14 -22.46
CA THR A 255 -15.57 1.44 -23.37
C THR A 255 -16.17 0.27 -22.60
N LYS A 256 -17.41 0.41 -22.12
CA LYS A 256 -18.30 -0.74 -21.92
C LYS A 256 -18.26 -1.55 -23.23
N PRO A 257 -18.20 -2.89 -23.20
CA PRO A 257 -18.19 -3.69 -24.42
C PRO A 257 -19.56 -3.58 -25.09
N THR A 258 -19.73 -2.56 -25.92
CA THR A 258 -20.75 -2.54 -26.96
C THR A 258 -20.21 -3.39 -28.10
N ALA A 259 -21.01 -4.35 -28.57
CA ALA A 259 -20.65 -5.32 -29.59
C ALA A 259 -19.94 -4.65 -30.79
N PRO A 260 -18.84 -5.22 -31.32
CA PRO A 260 -18.12 -4.56 -32.41
C PRO A 260 -18.90 -4.71 -33.72
N ALA A 261 -19.23 -3.57 -34.30
CA ALA A 261 -19.50 -3.43 -35.72
C ALA A 261 -18.21 -3.74 -36.50
N GLN A 262 -18.37 -4.50 -37.58
CA GLN A 262 -17.29 -4.96 -38.44
C GLN A 262 -16.81 -3.82 -39.35
N THR A 263 -15.51 -3.55 -39.34
CA THR A 263 -14.85 -2.85 -40.46
C THR A 263 -13.45 -3.45 -40.70
N ILE A 264 -13.08 -3.44 -41.97
CA ILE A 264 -12.20 -4.38 -42.69
C ILE A 264 -10.73 -3.89 -42.73
N ASN A 265 -9.80 -4.86 -42.90
CA ASN A 265 -8.34 -4.78 -43.23
C ASN A 265 -7.36 -4.55 -42.05
N THR A 266 -6.18 -5.19 -41.96
CA THR A 266 -5.33 -5.90 -42.93
C THR A 266 -4.51 -6.98 -42.18
N LYS A 267 -4.44 -8.22 -42.70
CA LYS A 267 -3.76 -9.35 -42.06
C LYS A 267 -2.25 -9.30 -42.29
N VAL A 268 -1.45 -9.18 -41.23
CA VAL A 268 -0.03 -9.55 -41.23
C VAL A 268 0.10 -10.94 -40.62
N VAL A 269 0.57 -11.89 -41.42
CA VAL A 269 0.72 -13.31 -41.05
C VAL A 269 2.18 -13.55 -40.65
N THR A 270 2.41 -13.87 -39.38
CA THR A 270 3.64 -14.51 -38.93
C THR A 270 3.32 -15.93 -38.46
N ALA A 271 3.96 -16.91 -39.07
CA ALA A 271 3.83 -18.33 -38.73
C ALA A 271 4.69 -18.65 -37.49
N VAL A 272 4.09 -19.27 -36.47
CA VAL A 272 4.83 -19.90 -35.38
C VAL A 272 4.15 -21.22 -35.00
N ASN A 273 4.89 -22.32 -35.08
CA ASN A 273 4.48 -23.66 -34.66
C ASN A 273 4.40 -23.76 -33.12
N GLY A 274 3.28 -24.23 -32.58
CA GLY A 274 3.16 -24.52 -31.15
C GLY A 274 1.87 -25.24 -30.75
N THR A 275 2.02 -26.41 -30.12
CA THR A 275 0.96 -27.35 -29.68
C THR A 275 0.34 -27.00 -28.30
N LYS A 276 0.57 -25.80 -27.75
CA LYS A 276 0.17 -25.42 -26.39
C LYS A 276 -1.16 -24.63 -26.36
N PRO A 277 -2.03 -24.83 -25.36
CA PRO A 277 -3.30 -24.09 -25.24
C PRO A 277 -3.09 -22.60 -24.92
N ILE A 278 -4.00 -21.74 -25.40
CA ILE A 278 -3.96 -20.28 -25.18
C ILE A 278 -4.15 -19.92 -23.70
N CYS A 279 -3.34 -18.97 -23.21
CA CYS A 279 -3.42 -18.47 -21.85
C CYS A 279 -4.57 -17.47 -21.68
N LYS A 280 -5.71 -17.92 -21.14
CA LYS A 280 -6.84 -17.04 -20.78
C LYS A 280 -6.48 -15.97 -19.73
N HIS A 281 -5.44 -16.19 -18.92
CA HIS A 281 -4.97 -15.19 -17.95
C HIS A 281 -4.20 -14.07 -18.63
N PHE A 282 -3.44 -14.38 -19.69
CA PHE A 282 -2.77 -13.38 -20.51
C PHE A 282 -3.79 -12.55 -21.27
N GLN A 283 -4.78 -13.19 -21.91
CA GLN A 283 -5.87 -12.45 -22.59
C GLN A 283 -6.63 -11.48 -21.67
N LYS A 284 -6.61 -11.72 -20.36
CA LYS A 284 -7.28 -10.90 -19.35
C LYS A 284 -6.36 -9.88 -18.65
N GLY A 285 -5.08 -9.76 -19.03
CA GLY A 285 -4.21 -8.79 -18.35
C GLY A 285 -3.64 -9.27 -17.00
N ILE A 286 -3.77 -10.55 -16.64
CA ILE A 286 -3.53 -11.03 -15.25
C ILE A 286 -2.59 -12.23 -15.15
N CYS A 287 -1.90 -12.60 -16.23
CA CYS A 287 -0.91 -13.67 -16.18
C CYS A 287 0.33 -13.20 -15.40
N LYS A 288 0.67 -13.90 -14.31
CA LYS A 288 1.85 -13.61 -13.48
C LYS A 288 3.13 -14.30 -13.96
N PHE A 289 3.02 -15.24 -14.90
CA PHE A 289 4.13 -16.10 -15.32
C PHE A 289 4.92 -15.56 -16.53
N GLY A 290 4.47 -14.45 -17.13
CA GLY A 290 5.14 -13.80 -18.26
C GLY A 290 5.58 -14.77 -19.37
N HIS A 291 6.80 -14.61 -19.85
CA HIS A 291 7.43 -15.51 -20.82
C HIS A 291 7.60 -16.97 -20.34
N GLY A 292 7.57 -17.21 -19.03
CA GLY A 292 7.61 -18.55 -18.42
C GLY A 292 6.25 -19.27 -18.39
N CYS A 293 5.20 -18.68 -18.99
CA CYS A 293 3.88 -19.31 -18.99
C CYS A 293 3.86 -20.61 -19.82
N ASN A 294 3.36 -21.68 -19.22
CA ASN A 294 3.16 -22.96 -19.92
C ASN A 294 2.03 -22.94 -20.96
N LYS A 295 1.33 -21.81 -21.12
CA LYS A 295 0.24 -21.58 -22.07
C LYS A 295 0.61 -20.45 -23.03
N GLN A 296 0.17 -20.53 -24.27
CA GLN A 296 0.57 -19.56 -25.30
C GLN A 296 -0.06 -18.18 -25.05
N HIS A 297 0.77 -17.14 -25.02
CA HIS A 297 0.35 -15.75 -24.91
C HIS A 297 0.02 -15.23 -26.32
N VAL A 298 -1.27 -15.14 -26.66
CA VAL A 298 -1.76 -14.55 -27.91
C VAL A 298 -2.68 -13.37 -27.61
N MET A 299 -2.61 -12.33 -28.45
CA MET A 299 -3.40 -11.12 -28.30
C MET A 299 -4.91 -11.43 -28.46
N PRO A 300 -5.82 -10.70 -27.76
CA PRO A 300 -7.27 -10.94 -27.84
C PRO A 300 -7.88 -10.85 -29.25
N ASN A 301 -7.18 -10.23 -30.21
CA ASN A 301 -7.66 -9.98 -31.58
C ASN A 301 -6.96 -10.79 -32.70
N GLN A 302 -6.08 -11.75 -32.37
CA GLN A 302 -5.46 -12.61 -33.40
C GLN A 302 -6.19 -13.96 -33.47
N GLN A 303 -6.94 -14.19 -34.55
CA GLN A 303 -7.45 -15.51 -34.93
C GLN A 303 -6.44 -16.22 -35.84
N LEU A 304 -5.97 -17.39 -35.43
CA LEU A 304 -5.13 -18.28 -36.24
C LEU A 304 -6.02 -19.09 -37.19
N THR A 305 -5.78 -19.01 -38.51
CA THR A 305 -6.37 -19.92 -39.49
C THR A 305 -5.55 -21.20 -39.59
N ARG A 306 -6.24 -22.34 -39.53
CA ARG A 306 -5.70 -23.69 -39.79
C ARG A 306 -5.60 -23.88 -41.31
N PRO A 307 -4.49 -24.40 -41.89
CA PRO A 307 -4.47 -24.75 -43.31
C PRO A 307 -5.44 -25.89 -43.61
N ALA A 308 -6.14 -25.81 -44.73
CA ALA A 308 -7.09 -26.81 -45.20
C ALA A 308 -6.39 -27.89 -46.07
N ASP A 309 -6.94 -29.10 -45.95
CA ASP A 309 -6.95 -30.24 -46.87
C ASP A 309 -5.70 -31.12 -47.05
N HIS A 310 -5.70 -32.24 -46.31
CA HIS A 310 -5.43 -33.57 -46.85
C HIS A 310 -6.52 -34.54 -46.36
N PRO A 311 -7.05 -35.44 -47.23
CA PRO A 311 -8.11 -36.38 -46.87
C PRO A 311 -7.53 -37.61 -46.14
N GLU A 312 -8.37 -38.23 -45.31
CA GLU A 312 -8.17 -39.49 -44.59
C GLU A 312 -7.22 -39.47 -43.38
N SER A 313 -7.76 -39.03 -42.24
CA SER A 313 -7.50 -39.63 -40.91
C SER A 313 -8.56 -39.12 -39.90
N PRO A 314 -9.06 -39.96 -38.99
CA PRO A 314 -10.19 -39.60 -38.13
C PRO A 314 -9.86 -38.40 -37.22
N SER A 315 -10.80 -37.45 -37.15
CA SER A 315 -10.65 -36.17 -36.46
C SER A 315 -10.25 -36.30 -34.98
N PRO A 316 -9.31 -35.48 -34.44
CA PRO A 316 -8.98 -35.45 -33.01
C PRO A 316 -10.00 -34.62 -32.21
N LYS A 317 -11.30 -34.90 -32.40
CA LYS A 317 -12.41 -34.36 -31.60
C LYS A 317 -12.84 -35.32 -30.47
N GLN A 318 -12.15 -36.45 -30.29
CA GLN A 318 -12.46 -37.43 -29.24
C GLN A 318 -11.43 -37.53 -28.11
N LEU A 319 -10.38 -36.70 -28.10
CA LEU A 319 -9.31 -36.84 -27.08
C LEU A 319 -9.36 -35.82 -25.93
N TRP A 320 -10.14 -34.73 -26.01
CA TRP A 320 -10.42 -33.84 -24.86
C TRP A 320 -11.88 -33.39 -24.77
N SER A 321 -12.83 -34.29 -25.04
CA SER A 321 -14.05 -34.29 -24.25
C SER A 321 -13.72 -34.94 -22.90
N GLY A 322 -13.00 -34.20 -22.05
CA GLY A 322 -13.13 -34.50 -20.62
C GLY A 322 -14.61 -34.41 -20.32
N SER A 323 -15.18 -35.47 -19.72
CA SER A 323 -16.59 -35.53 -19.36
C SER A 323 -17.04 -34.17 -18.81
N PRO A 324 -18.24 -33.66 -19.14
CA PRO A 324 -18.77 -32.51 -18.43
C PRO A 324 -18.54 -32.78 -16.96
N ILE A 325 -17.80 -31.91 -16.26
CA ILE A 325 -17.52 -32.10 -14.84
C ILE A 325 -18.87 -31.88 -14.14
N VAL A 326 -19.66 -32.95 -14.10
CA VAL A 326 -20.83 -33.09 -13.28
C VAL A 326 -20.29 -32.96 -11.86
N GLY A 327 -20.77 -31.97 -11.12
CA GLY A 327 -20.38 -31.82 -9.73
C GLY A 327 -20.70 -33.11 -8.98
N ARG A 328 -19.84 -33.49 -8.04
CA ARG A 328 -20.01 -34.73 -7.26
C ARG A 328 -21.30 -34.64 -6.45
N SER A 329 -22.17 -35.65 -6.54
CA SER A 329 -23.38 -35.68 -5.71
C SER A 329 -23.03 -35.87 -4.24
N GLN A 330 -23.97 -35.58 -3.35
CA GLN A 330 -23.77 -35.78 -1.91
C GLN A 330 -23.54 -37.27 -1.58
N GLU A 331 -24.30 -38.16 -2.23
CA GLU A 331 -24.20 -39.61 -2.09
C GLU A 331 -22.83 -40.12 -2.54
N PHE A 332 -22.28 -39.57 -3.64
CA PHE A 332 -20.94 -39.91 -4.11
C PHE A 332 -19.86 -39.48 -3.10
N LEU A 333 -19.95 -38.27 -2.56
CA LEU A 333 -19.01 -37.78 -1.55
C LEU A 333 -19.07 -38.62 -0.28
N PHE A 334 -20.27 -38.91 0.22
CA PHE A 334 -20.49 -39.73 1.41
C PHE A 334 -19.97 -41.17 1.25
N SER A 335 -20.16 -41.77 0.08
CA SER A 335 -19.75 -43.16 -0.18
C SER A 335 -18.26 -43.32 -0.51
N THR A 336 -17.61 -42.28 -1.05
CA THR A 336 -16.24 -42.40 -1.56
C THR A 336 -15.19 -41.80 -0.62
N LEU A 337 -15.51 -40.71 0.10
CA LEU A 337 -14.56 -40.11 1.04
C LEU A 337 -14.44 -40.97 2.30
N PRO A 338 -13.24 -41.06 2.90
CA PRO A 338 -13.04 -41.82 4.12
C PRO A 338 -13.87 -41.24 5.28
N PRO A 339 -14.53 -42.08 6.10
CA PRO A 339 -15.20 -41.61 7.30
C PRO A 339 -14.18 -41.21 8.37
N HIS A 340 -14.61 -40.39 9.33
CA HIS A 340 -13.84 -40.19 10.56
C HIS A 340 -13.76 -41.52 11.33
N SER A 341 -12.55 -41.99 11.60
CA SER A 341 -12.26 -43.26 12.27
C SER A 341 -10.95 -43.15 13.06
N LEU A 342 -10.69 -44.09 13.98
CA LEU A 342 -9.41 -44.18 14.69
C LEU A 342 -8.21 -44.18 13.73
N LYS A 343 -8.38 -44.80 12.55
CA LYS A 343 -7.31 -44.82 11.53
C LYS A 343 -7.04 -43.45 10.90
N SER A 344 -8.06 -42.60 10.77
CA SER A 344 -7.88 -41.23 10.27
C SER A 344 -7.38 -40.25 11.33
N GLU A 345 -7.36 -40.65 12.60
CA GLU A 345 -6.73 -39.88 13.67
C GLU A 345 -5.21 -40.01 13.64
N ASP A 346 -4.70 -41.20 13.26
CA ASP A 346 -3.25 -41.48 13.25
C ASP A 346 -2.59 -41.40 11.86
N PHE A 347 -3.37 -41.57 10.78
CA PHE A 347 -2.84 -41.68 9.41
C PHE A 347 -3.60 -40.80 8.41
N ILE A 348 -2.89 -40.40 7.36
CA ILE A 348 -3.43 -39.54 6.30
C ILE A 348 -3.81 -40.40 5.08
N PRO A 349 -5.07 -40.39 4.63
CA PRO A 349 -5.47 -41.11 3.44
C PRO A 349 -4.97 -40.36 2.19
N ILE A 350 -4.31 -41.10 1.29
CA ILE A 350 -3.87 -40.60 -0.01
C ILE A 350 -4.44 -41.45 -1.13
N ASN A 351 -4.70 -40.82 -2.27
CA ASN A 351 -5.06 -41.55 -3.48
C ASN A 351 -3.80 -42.10 -4.20
N LYS A 352 -4.02 -42.80 -5.31
CA LYS A 352 -2.93 -43.39 -6.13
C LYS A 352 -1.95 -42.36 -6.69
N ASP A 353 -2.38 -41.11 -6.86
CA ASP A 353 -1.57 -40.00 -7.38
C ASP A 353 -0.79 -39.30 -6.25
N GLY A 354 -0.90 -39.78 -5.01
CA GLY A 354 -0.26 -39.21 -3.84
C GLY A 354 -0.92 -37.93 -3.34
N ASP A 355 -2.15 -37.62 -3.73
CA ASP A 355 -2.89 -36.48 -3.18
C ASP A 355 -3.62 -36.88 -1.89
N ARG A 356 -3.53 -36.04 -0.84
CA ARG A 356 -4.28 -36.17 0.42
C ARG A 356 -5.77 -36.04 0.18
N LEU A 357 -6.52 -36.94 0.81
CA LEU A 357 -7.97 -36.90 0.90
C LEU A 357 -8.40 -36.38 2.28
N ASP A 358 -9.51 -35.65 2.31
CA ASP A 358 -10.16 -35.25 3.55
C ASP A 358 -11.17 -36.31 3.98
N THR A 359 -11.43 -36.43 5.28
CA THR A 359 -12.56 -37.22 5.77
C THR A 359 -13.87 -36.56 5.37
N TYR A 360 -14.91 -37.36 5.11
CA TYR A 360 -16.24 -36.84 4.82
C TYR A 360 -16.74 -35.95 5.96
N CYS A 361 -17.13 -34.72 5.63
CA CYS A 361 -17.68 -33.75 6.57
C CYS A 361 -19.12 -33.40 6.15
N PRO A 362 -20.14 -33.87 6.88
CA PRO A 362 -21.53 -33.60 6.55
C PRO A 362 -21.86 -32.11 6.74
N HIS A 363 -22.83 -31.61 5.98
CA HIS A 363 -23.38 -30.27 6.19
C HIS A 363 -24.02 -30.19 7.59
N PRO A 364 -23.67 -29.19 8.43
CA PRO A 364 -24.28 -29.04 9.74
C PRO A 364 -25.79 -28.76 9.65
N SER A 365 -26.56 -29.17 10.67
CA SER A 365 -27.98 -28.80 10.75
C SER A 365 -28.13 -27.28 10.94
N PRO A 366 -29.30 -26.70 10.59
CA PRO A 366 -29.59 -25.28 10.88
C PRO A 366 -29.38 -24.93 12.36
N ASP A 367 -29.84 -25.77 13.28
CA ASP A 367 -29.68 -25.55 14.73
C ASP A 367 -28.20 -25.51 15.15
N ALA A 368 -27.35 -26.35 14.55
CA ALA A 368 -25.92 -26.36 14.82
C ALA A 368 -25.25 -25.08 14.28
N MET A 369 -25.62 -24.63 13.07
CA MET A 369 -25.16 -23.35 12.51
C MET A 369 -25.58 -22.16 13.38
N ASP A 370 -26.81 -22.17 13.90
CA ASP A 370 -27.31 -21.12 14.80
C ASP A 370 -26.60 -21.12 16.15
N ALA A 371 -26.31 -22.30 16.71
CA ALA A 371 -25.51 -22.43 17.92
C ALA A 371 -24.09 -21.86 17.73
N TYR A 372 -23.46 -22.14 16.59
CA TYR A 372 -22.16 -21.57 16.21
C TYR A 372 -22.24 -20.04 16.07
N HIS A 373 -23.22 -19.50 15.34
CA HIS A 373 -23.35 -18.05 15.14
C HIS A 373 -23.61 -17.31 16.46
N ARG A 374 -24.42 -17.87 17.36
CA ARG A 374 -24.65 -17.31 18.69
C ARG A 374 -23.35 -17.26 19.49
N ARG A 375 -22.62 -18.36 19.51
CA ARG A 375 -21.32 -18.46 20.20
C ARG A 375 -20.28 -17.49 19.63
N ALA A 376 -20.24 -17.34 18.30
CA ALA A 376 -19.31 -16.44 17.61
C ALA A 376 -19.63 -14.96 17.85
N LYS A 377 -20.92 -14.60 18.06
CA LYS A 377 -21.35 -13.24 18.44
C LYS A 377 -20.93 -12.88 19.86
N GLU A 378 -20.96 -13.84 20.79
CA GLU A 378 -20.51 -13.63 22.17
C GLU A 378 -18.99 -13.44 22.25
N ARG A 379 -18.23 -14.39 21.70
CA ARG A 379 -16.77 -14.31 21.64
C ARG A 379 -16.21 -15.25 20.58
N LYS A 380 -15.30 -14.81 19.72
CA LYS A 380 -14.69 -15.69 18.72
C LYS A 380 -13.75 -16.71 19.37
N VAL A 381 -13.87 -17.97 18.99
CA VAL A 381 -13.03 -19.08 19.46
C VAL A 381 -11.75 -19.18 18.64
N CYS A 382 -10.66 -19.68 19.23
CA CYS A 382 -9.40 -19.87 18.51
C CYS A 382 -9.43 -21.12 17.63
N ASN A 383 -9.32 -20.95 16.31
CA ASN A 383 -9.34 -22.06 15.35
C ASN A 383 -8.21 -23.05 15.59
N SER A 384 -6.98 -22.53 15.81
CA SER A 384 -5.80 -23.35 16.03
C SER A 384 -5.94 -24.18 17.31
N PHE A 385 -6.35 -23.57 18.42
CA PHE A 385 -6.57 -24.28 19.67
C PHE A 385 -7.65 -25.37 19.54
N HIS A 386 -8.83 -25.02 19.03
CA HIS A 386 -10.00 -25.92 19.02
C HIS A 386 -9.96 -27.00 17.92
N LEU A 387 -9.19 -26.82 16.85
CA LEU A 387 -9.12 -27.80 15.75
C LEU A 387 -7.77 -28.52 15.63
N SER A 388 -6.68 -27.94 16.11
CA SER A 388 -5.36 -28.58 16.10
C SER A 388 -4.88 -29.02 17.49
N GLY A 389 -5.64 -28.68 18.55
CA GLY A 389 -5.37 -29.06 19.94
C GLY A 389 -4.32 -28.18 20.64
N GLN A 390 -3.70 -27.24 19.95
CA GLN A 390 -2.69 -26.33 20.51
C GLN A 390 -2.77 -24.96 19.82
N CYS A 391 -2.40 -23.90 20.54
CA CYS A 391 -2.20 -22.56 19.99
C CYS A 391 -0.78 -22.11 20.31
N GLY A 392 -0.02 -21.69 19.30
CA GLY A 392 1.37 -21.24 19.47
C GLY A 392 1.51 -19.79 19.92
N ASP A 393 0.41 -19.04 19.99
CA ASP A 393 0.41 -17.63 20.38
C ASP A 393 0.11 -17.47 21.88
N MET A 394 1.13 -17.03 22.64
CA MET A 394 1.05 -16.77 24.08
C MET A 394 0.17 -15.55 24.43
N SER A 395 -0.19 -14.74 23.44
CA SER A 395 -1.02 -13.54 23.55
C SER A 395 -2.32 -13.64 22.74
N CYS A 396 -2.77 -14.86 22.45
CA CYS A 396 -3.95 -15.09 21.63
C CYS A 396 -5.20 -14.39 22.18
N GLN A 397 -5.83 -13.55 21.36
CA GLN A 397 -7.03 -12.77 21.74
C GLN A 397 -8.33 -13.58 21.64
N TYR A 398 -8.25 -14.79 21.07
CA TYR A 398 -9.40 -15.66 20.80
C TYR A 398 -9.63 -16.62 21.96
N ASP A 399 -10.86 -17.09 22.10
CA ASP A 399 -11.25 -17.89 23.24
C ASP A 399 -10.68 -19.32 23.19
N HIS A 400 -9.96 -19.72 24.24
CA HIS A 400 -9.43 -21.06 24.48
C HIS A 400 -10.25 -21.82 25.54
N GLY A 401 -11.32 -21.23 26.09
CA GLY A 401 -12.21 -21.91 27.03
C GLY A 401 -13.02 -23.04 26.36
N ASP A 402 -13.65 -23.88 27.16
CA ASP A 402 -14.43 -25.03 26.68
C ASP A 402 -15.57 -24.61 25.74
N VAL A 403 -15.70 -25.34 24.65
CA VAL A 403 -16.70 -25.10 23.60
C VAL A 403 -17.38 -26.44 23.27
N SER A 404 -18.67 -26.42 22.99
CA SER A 404 -19.41 -27.64 22.66
C SER A 404 -18.92 -28.26 21.34
N ASN A 405 -18.95 -29.59 21.26
CA ASN A 405 -18.58 -30.33 20.04
C ASN A 405 -19.38 -29.86 18.82
N THR A 406 -20.65 -29.46 19.00
CA THR A 406 -21.48 -28.89 17.93
C THR A 406 -20.85 -27.66 17.29
N VAL A 407 -20.27 -26.75 18.08
CA VAL A 407 -19.61 -25.54 17.57
C VAL A 407 -18.28 -25.90 16.91
N ILE A 408 -17.53 -26.85 17.47
CA ILE A 408 -16.27 -27.36 16.89
C ILE A 408 -16.52 -28.02 15.52
N ASP A 409 -17.59 -28.81 15.40
CA ASP A 409 -17.95 -29.50 14.16
C ASP A 409 -18.36 -28.52 13.06
N VAL A 410 -19.13 -27.48 13.41
CA VAL A 410 -19.47 -26.39 12.47
C VAL A 410 -18.22 -25.61 12.06
N LEU A 411 -17.34 -25.31 13.02
CA LEU A 411 -16.08 -24.61 12.74
C LEU A 411 -15.19 -25.42 11.79
N ARG A 412 -15.09 -26.74 12.00
CA ARG A 412 -14.39 -27.68 11.12
C ARG A 412 -15.00 -27.67 9.73
N TYR A 413 -16.33 -27.77 9.62
CA TYR A 413 -17.03 -27.71 8.34
C TYR A 413 -16.77 -26.40 7.57
N ILE A 414 -16.73 -25.27 8.28
CA ILE A 414 -16.43 -23.97 7.67
C ILE A 414 -14.99 -23.95 7.15
N LEU A 415 -14.00 -24.35 7.96
CA LEU A 415 -12.58 -24.26 7.59
C LEU A 415 -12.15 -25.29 6.55
N LEU A 416 -12.81 -26.45 6.48
CA LEU A 416 -12.66 -27.39 5.36
C LEU A 416 -13.16 -26.83 4.02
N GLN A 417 -13.85 -25.68 3.99
CA GLN A 417 -14.20 -24.98 2.74
C GLN A 417 -13.11 -23.99 2.29
N HIS A 418 -12.08 -23.78 3.10
CA HIS A 418 -10.92 -22.94 2.79
C HIS A 418 -9.76 -23.83 2.30
N PRO A 419 -9.25 -23.61 1.07
CA PRO A 419 -8.19 -24.45 0.53
C PRO A 419 -6.89 -24.34 1.33
N CYS A 420 -6.33 -25.49 1.71
CA CYS A 420 -4.98 -25.59 2.26
C CYS A 420 -3.95 -25.09 1.24
N SER A 421 -2.98 -24.29 1.69
CA SER A 421 -1.85 -23.80 0.87
C SER A 421 -1.02 -24.94 0.27
N ARG A 422 -0.86 -26.05 1.02
CA ARG A 422 -0.14 -27.26 0.59
C ARG A 422 -1.01 -28.22 -0.25
N ALA A 423 -2.32 -27.99 -0.34
CA ALA A 423 -3.28 -28.78 -1.13
C ALA A 423 -3.07 -30.32 -0.95
N GLY A 424 -3.18 -31.11 -2.02
CA GLY A 424 -2.99 -32.56 -1.97
C GLY A 424 -1.62 -33.02 -1.45
N ALA A 425 -0.60 -32.16 -1.41
CA ALA A 425 0.72 -32.48 -0.87
C ALA A 425 0.80 -32.36 0.67
N CYS A 426 -0.25 -31.86 1.34
CA CYS A 426 -0.25 -31.69 2.79
C CYS A 426 -0.16 -33.04 3.53
N ARG A 427 0.71 -33.13 4.54
CA ARG A 427 0.91 -34.33 5.38
C ARG A 427 0.85 -34.06 6.89
N SER A 428 0.19 -32.98 7.31
CA SER A 428 0.01 -32.65 8.72
C SER A 428 -1.36 -33.13 9.24
N LEU A 429 -1.39 -33.94 10.30
CA LEU A 429 -2.65 -34.30 10.99
C LEU A 429 -3.34 -33.08 11.62
N LYS A 430 -2.54 -32.08 12.03
CA LYS A 430 -3.02 -30.83 12.64
C LYS A 430 -3.61 -29.84 11.63
N CYS A 431 -3.56 -30.14 10.33
CA CYS A 431 -4.16 -29.28 9.30
C CYS A 431 -5.69 -29.35 9.34
N TYR A 432 -6.31 -28.21 9.64
CA TYR A 432 -7.77 -28.05 9.67
C TYR A 432 -8.34 -27.31 8.44
N MET A 433 -7.50 -27.08 7.42
CA MET A 433 -7.88 -26.54 6.11
C MET A 433 -8.30 -27.66 5.16
N GLY A 434 -9.14 -27.36 4.19
CA GLY A 434 -9.62 -28.36 3.23
C GLY A 434 -8.64 -28.62 2.08
N HIS A 435 -8.51 -29.87 1.66
CA HIS A 435 -7.69 -30.33 0.54
C HIS A 435 -8.55 -30.78 -0.65
N VAL A 436 -9.80 -31.20 -0.39
CA VAL A 436 -10.78 -31.65 -1.39
C VAL A 436 -12.08 -30.85 -1.26
N CYS A 437 -12.70 -30.50 -2.40
CA CYS A 437 -14.02 -29.87 -2.36
C CYS A 437 -15.10 -30.91 -2.06
N GLN A 438 -15.81 -30.73 -0.94
CA GLN A 438 -16.93 -31.57 -0.51
C GLN A 438 -18.31 -30.93 -0.73
N LYS A 439 -18.40 -29.84 -1.51
CA LYS A 439 -19.70 -29.20 -1.81
C LYS A 439 -20.47 -30.02 -2.85
N PRO A 440 -21.69 -30.52 -2.53
CA PRO A 440 -22.49 -31.27 -3.48
C PRO A 440 -22.76 -30.47 -4.75
N ASN A 441 -22.66 -31.13 -5.89
CA ASN A 441 -22.91 -30.58 -7.22
C ASN A 441 -22.05 -29.36 -7.58
N CYS A 442 -20.95 -29.12 -6.85
CA CYS A 442 -20.07 -28.00 -7.10
C CYS A 442 -19.31 -28.18 -8.42
N LYS A 443 -19.56 -27.26 -9.35
CA LYS A 443 -18.88 -27.23 -10.65
C LYS A 443 -17.55 -26.49 -10.47
N ALA A 444 -16.47 -27.07 -10.98
CA ALA A 444 -15.09 -26.58 -10.88
C ALA A 444 -14.81 -25.30 -11.70
N VAL A 445 -15.78 -24.39 -11.75
CA VAL A 445 -15.68 -23.08 -12.40
C VAL A 445 -15.42 -22.08 -11.29
N LYS A 446 -14.57 -21.07 -11.53
CA LYS A 446 -14.39 -19.96 -10.58
C LYS A 446 -15.75 -19.29 -10.34
N SER A 447 -16.39 -19.65 -9.24
CA SER A 447 -17.65 -19.11 -8.78
C SER A 447 -17.43 -18.53 -7.38
N TRP A 448 -18.20 -17.52 -7.01
CA TRP A 448 -18.16 -16.96 -5.65
C TRP A 448 -18.46 -18.03 -4.58
N GLN A 449 -19.15 -19.10 -4.97
CA GLN A 449 -19.65 -20.15 -4.11
C GLN A 449 -18.61 -21.22 -3.75
N CYS A 450 -17.44 -21.28 -4.43
CA CYS A 450 -16.39 -22.27 -4.13
C CYS A 450 -14.97 -21.70 -4.29
N ARG A 451 -14.15 -21.84 -3.23
CA ARG A 451 -12.77 -21.34 -3.19
C ARG A 451 -11.75 -22.33 -3.74
N PHE A 452 -12.14 -23.60 -3.93
CA PHE A 452 -11.26 -24.66 -4.40
C PHE A 452 -10.91 -24.53 -5.87
N ASN A 453 -9.68 -24.92 -6.21
CA ASN A 453 -9.23 -24.98 -7.60
C ASN A 453 -9.82 -26.19 -8.33
N GLN A 454 -9.57 -26.27 -9.64
CA GLN A 454 -10.02 -27.38 -10.48
C GLN A 454 -9.57 -28.75 -9.96
N ARG A 455 -8.33 -28.87 -9.47
CA ARG A 455 -7.73 -30.14 -9.03
C ARG A 455 -8.49 -30.73 -7.84
N ALA A 456 -8.88 -29.92 -6.86
CA ALA A 456 -9.66 -30.36 -5.70
C ALA A 456 -11.08 -30.88 -6.07
N HIS A 457 -11.56 -30.60 -7.28
CA HIS A 457 -12.82 -31.14 -7.81
C HIS A 457 -12.64 -32.38 -8.70
N THR A 458 -11.41 -32.65 -9.17
CA THR A 458 -11.12 -33.73 -10.12
C THR A 458 -10.19 -34.81 -9.57
N ILE A 459 -9.62 -34.59 -8.39
CA ILE A 459 -8.80 -35.55 -7.65
C ILE A 459 -9.52 -36.90 -7.48
N ASP A 460 -8.82 -38.02 -7.69
CA ASP A 460 -9.34 -39.35 -7.40
C ASP A 460 -9.61 -39.48 -5.90
N LEU A 461 -10.85 -39.82 -5.51
CA LEU A 461 -11.26 -39.91 -4.10
C LEU A 461 -11.07 -41.31 -3.52
N ASN A 462 -10.60 -42.27 -4.31
CA ASN A 462 -10.31 -43.61 -3.81
C ASN A 462 -9.03 -43.60 -2.97
N VAL A 463 -9.14 -44.03 -1.72
CA VAL A 463 -7.99 -44.20 -0.83
C VAL A 463 -7.13 -45.36 -1.36
N ALA A 464 -5.91 -45.06 -1.79
CA ALA A 464 -4.94 -46.06 -2.21
C ALA A 464 -4.04 -46.49 -1.04
N GLN A 465 -3.63 -45.54 -0.19
CA GLN A 465 -2.74 -45.79 0.93
C GLN A 465 -3.05 -44.86 2.11
N TRP A 466 -2.74 -45.34 3.32
CA TRP A 466 -2.69 -44.55 4.54
C TRP A 466 -1.23 -44.31 4.88
N VAL A 467 -0.80 -43.05 4.94
CA VAL A 467 0.59 -42.67 5.20
C VAL A 467 0.75 -42.01 6.54
N SER A 468 1.92 -42.22 7.16
CA SER A 468 2.27 -41.54 8.41
C SER A 468 2.37 -40.02 8.19
N PRO A 469 1.98 -39.23 9.20
CA PRO A 469 2.10 -37.77 9.17
C PRO A 469 3.57 -37.36 9.04
N SER A 470 3.81 -36.22 8.40
CA SER A 470 5.13 -35.61 8.31
C SER A 470 5.11 -34.33 9.14
N ASP A 471 5.71 -34.38 10.33
CA ASP A 471 5.82 -33.20 11.21
C ASP A 471 6.94 -32.26 10.69
N HIS A 472 6.65 -31.53 9.61
CA HIS A 472 7.34 -30.27 9.38
C HIS A 472 6.63 -29.21 10.21
N SER A 473 7.15 -28.98 11.41
CA SER A 473 6.85 -27.83 12.27
C SER A 473 7.45 -26.58 11.63
N ASP A 474 6.78 -26.03 10.62
CA ASP A 474 7.07 -24.67 10.18
C ASP A 474 6.16 -23.74 10.97
N GLY A 475 6.77 -23.00 11.89
CA GLY A 475 6.22 -21.77 12.43
C GLY A 475 6.15 -20.70 11.35
N ASP A 476 5.29 -20.91 10.35
CA ASP A 476 4.83 -19.85 9.49
C ASP A 476 3.72 -19.11 10.24
N ASP A 477 3.88 -17.79 10.37
CA ASP A 477 2.94 -16.82 10.91
C ASP A 477 1.51 -17.03 10.39
N ASP A 478 0.76 -17.92 11.02
CA ASP A 478 -0.69 -18.02 10.87
C ASP A 478 -1.34 -16.89 11.68
N ASN A 479 -1.16 -15.66 11.21
CA ASN A 479 -2.04 -14.55 11.55
C ASN A 479 -3.41 -14.71 10.82
N HIS A 480 -3.97 -15.92 10.89
CA HIS A 480 -5.28 -16.33 10.37
C HIS A 480 -6.31 -16.49 11.49
N SER A 481 -6.09 -15.77 12.58
CA SER A 481 -7.05 -15.64 13.66
C SER A 481 -8.28 -14.82 13.23
N SER A 482 -8.21 -14.05 12.14
CA SER A 482 -9.29 -13.19 11.65
C SER A 482 -10.08 -13.69 10.42
N ILE A 483 -10.40 -14.99 10.31
CA ILE A 483 -11.46 -15.42 9.37
C ILE A 483 -12.83 -15.17 10.04
N SER A 484 -13.32 -13.93 9.93
CA SER A 484 -14.72 -13.58 10.24
C SER A 484 -15.62 -14.11 9.12
N VAL A 485 -16.61 -14.93 9.45
CA VAL A 485 -17.64 -15.41 8.53
C VAL A 485 -18.69 -14.31 8.35
N GLU A 486 -18.44 -13.32 7.50
CA GLU A 486 -19.44 -12.31 7.11
C GLU A 486 -19.97 -12.56 5.69
N SER A 487 -20.32 -13.79 5.33
CA SER A 487 -20.80 -14.08 3.97
C SER A 487 -21.98 -15.05 3.88
N PHE A 488 -22.73 -15.22 4.96
CA PHE A 488 -23.94 -16.06 4.97
C PHE A 488 -25.11 -15.34 5.64
N GLU A 489 -25.51 -14.17 5.12
CA GLU A 489 -26.83 -13.63 5.40
C GLU A 489 -27.55 -13.26 4.09
N SER A 490 -28.82 -13.70 4.02
CA SER A 490 -29.88 -13.45 3.04
C SER A 490 -29.91 -14.29 1.74
N GLN A 491 -30.55 -15.47 1.80
CA GLN A 491 -31.36 -15.97 0.68
C GLN A 491 -32.66 -16.57 1.22
N SER A 492 -33.72 -15.76 1.23
CA SER A 492 -35.10 -16.24 1.32
C SER A 492 -35.51 -16.86 -0.03
N PRO A 493 -36.30 -17.95 -0.05
CA PRO A 493 -36.75 -18.56 -1.29
C PRO A 493 -37.88 -17.72 -1.91
N ASN A 494 -37.65 -17.14 -3.08
CA ASN A 494 -38.73 -16.61 -3.91
C ASN A 494 -39.53 -17.78 -4.49
N THR A 495 -40.71 -17.99 -3.91
CA THR A 495 -41.82 -18.74 -4.50
C THR A 495 -42.27 -18.06 -5.79
N ALA A 496 -42.01 -18.69 -6.93
CA ALA A 496 -42.66 -18.36 -8.19
C ALA A 496 -44.04 -19.04 -8.22
N PHE A 497 -45.10 -18.23 -8.21
CA PHE A 497 -46.44 -18.67 -8.55
C PHE A 497 -46.53 -18.99 -10.04
N PHE A 498 -47.35 -20.01 -10.33
CA PHE A 498 -47.76 -20.50 -11.63
C PHE A 498 -48.29 -19.39 -12.57
N ASN A 499 -47.91 -19.49 -13.84
CA ASN A 499 -48.83 -19.83 -14.92
C ASN A 499 -48.11 -20.68 -15.98
#